data_AF-A0A328ACY9-F1
#
_entry.id   AF-A0A328ACY9-F1
#
_cell.length_a   1.000
_cell.length_b   1.000
_cell.length_c   1.000
_cell.angle_alpha   90.00
_cell.angle_beta   90.00
_cell.angle_gamma   90.00
#
_symmetry.space_group_name_H-M   'P 1'
#
loop_
_entity.id
_entity.type
_entity.pdbx_description
1 polymer ?
#
loop_
_entity_poly.entity_id
_entity_poly.type
_entity_poly.pdbx_seq_one_letter_code
_entity_poly.pdbx_strand_id
1 'polypeptide(L)'
;MPAILINTVSFLAGLVAMEGVAWAMHRYIMHGPLWVWHKSHHEPGRKGPELNDLFAIVFAGIAIALFWAGAQPGLRPLWWLAVGVTAYGVLYAMVHDGLVHRRFPFPIKADRGYLLRLVRAHHLHHVTHTREGGVSFGFLVAEDPERLMRQLQAQRADRP
;
A
#
# COMPACT_ATOMS: atom_id res chain seq x y z
N MET A 1 27.29 -17.34 -10.00
CA MET A 1 25.96 -17.96 -9.82
C MET A 1 25.34 -17.71 -8.43
N PRO A 2 25.98 -17.96 -7.28
CA PRO A 2 25.34 -17.77 -5.96
C PRO A 2 24.98 -16.31 -5.66
N ALA A 3 25.84 -15.35 -6.04
CA ALA A 3 25.55 -13.93 -5.84
C ALA A 3 24.34 -13.44 -6.63
N ILE A 4 24.12 -13.92 -7.85
CA ILE A 4 22.95 -13.57 -8.66
C ILE A 4 21.69 -14.10 -7.99
N LEU A 5 21.70 -15.37 -7.57
CA LEU A 5 20.57 -15.99 -6.88
C LEU A 5 20.21 -15.23 -5.59
N ILE A 6 21.20 -14.92 -4.74
CA ILE A 6 20.97 -14.18 -3.49
C ILE A 6 20.39 -12.79 -3.77
N ASN A 7 20.92 -12.10 -4.77
CA ASN A 7 20.42 -10.78 -5.16
C ASN A 7 18.99 -10.83 -5.68
N THR A 8 18.67 -11.80 -6.55
CA THR A 8 17.31 -12.01 -7.07
C THR A 8 16.34 -12.35 -5.95
N VAL A 9 16.72 -13.26 -5.04
CA VAL A 9 15.89 -13.61 -3.87
C VAL A 9 15.68 -12.39 -2.97
N SER A 10 16.71 -11.58 -2.74
CA SER A 10 16.60 -10.37 -1.92
C SER A 10 15.65 -9.35 -2.55
N PHE A 11 15.73 -9.15 -3.88
CA PHE A 11 14.78 -8.31 -4.62
C PHE A 11 13.34 -8.81 -4.47
N LEU A 12 13.11 -10.10 -4.75
CA LEU A 12 11.77 -10.69 -4.66
C LEU A 12 11.22 -10.66 -3.23
N ALA A 13 12.07 -10.89 -2.24
CA ALA A 13 11.71 -10.78 -0.83
C ALA A 13 11.26 -9.36 -0.48
N GLY A 14 12.02 -8.33 -0.90
CA GLY A 14 11.64 -6.93 -0.69
C GLY A 14 10.32 -6.58 -1.38
N LEU A 15 10.15 -7.00 -2.62
CA LEU A 15 8.94 -6.73 -3.41
C LEU A 15 7.69 -7.37 -2.80
N VAL A 16 7.74 -8.65 -2.40
CA VAL A 16 6.57 -9.38 -1.90
C VAL A 16 6.29 -9.08 -0.44
N ALA A 17 7.33 -9.00 0.41
CA ALA A 17 7.13 -8.72 1.84
C ALA A 17 6.48 -7.35 2.08
N MET A 18 6.70 -6.40 1.17
CA MET A 18 6.10 -5.07 1.28
C MET A 18 4.57 -5.07 1.22
N GLU A 19 3.91 -6.07 0.63
CA GLU A 19 2.45 -6.20 0.73
C GLU A 19 2.02 -6.41 2.19
N GLY A 20 2.74 -7.29 2.90
CA GLY A 20 2.48 -7.55 4.32
C GLY A 20 2.80 -6.33 5.19
N VAL A 21 3.90 -5.63 4.89
CA VAL A 21 4.26 -4.37 5.56
C VAL A 21 3.21 -3.30 5.31
N ALA A 22 2.75 -3.13 4.07
CA ALA A 22 1.72 -2.16 3.72
C ALA A 22 0.40 -2.47 4.42
N TRP A 23 -0.04 -3.74 4.39
CA TRP A 23 -1.24 -4.17 5.11
C TRP A 23 -1.16 -3.87 6.61
N ALA A 24 -0.03 -4.22 7.26
CA ALA A 24 0.15 -4.00 8.69
C ALA A 24 0.25 -2.52 9.05
N MET A 25 1.01 -1.74 8.27
CA MET A 25 1.12 -0.30 8.42
C MET A 25 -0.25 0.36 8.27
N HIS A 26 -1.01 -0.05 7.25
CA HIS A 26 -2.31 0.52 6.96
C HIS A 26 -3.32 0.20 8.08
N ARG A 27 -3.40 -1.06 8.50
CA ARG A 27 -4.34 -1.49 9.54
C ARG A 27 -4.00 -0.98 10.93
N TYR A 28 -2.74 -1.08 11.35
CA TYR A 28 -2.37 -0.86 12.75
C TYR A 28 -1.77 0.51 13.03
N ILE A 29 -1.21 1.18 12.02
CA ILE A 29 -0.54 2.47 12.20
C ILE A 29 -1.39 3.60 11.61
N MET A 30 -1.74 3.51 10.33
CA MET A 30 -2.55 4.52 9.62
C MET A 30 -3.98 4.54 10.17
N HIS A 31 -4.63 3.39 10.33
CA HIS A 31 -5.89 3.25 11.06
C HIS A 31 -5.70 3.10 12.59
N GLY A 32 -4.61 3.64 13.14
CA GLY A 32 -4.29 3.54 14.56
C GLY A 32 -3.75 4.86 15.12
N PRO A 33 -2.54 4.88 15.70
CA PRO A 33 -1.95 6.07 16.30
C PRO A 33 -1.68 7.21 15.30
N LEU A 34 -1.43 6.90 14.01
CA LEU A 34 -1.19 7.89 12.96
C LEU A 34 -2.42 8.17 12.09
N TRP A 35 -3.63 7.92 12.63
CA TRP A 35 -4.88 8.29 11.95
C TRP A 35 -4.94 9.76 11.58
N VAL A 36 -4.34 10.66 12.36
CA VAL A 36 -4.31 12.09 12.01
C VAL A 36 -3.65 12.35 10.65
N TRP A 37 -2.64 11.56 10.25
CA TRP A 37 -2.02 11.66 8.92
C TRP A 37 -2.92 11.07 7.84
N HIS A 38 -3.58 9.96 8.14
CA HIS A 38 -4.37 9.20 7.18
C HIS A 38 -5.82 9.71 7.01
N LYS A 39 -6.38 10.41 7.99
CA LYS A 39 -7.79 10.85 8.00
C LYS A 39 -8.17 11.64 6.75
N SER A 40 -7.31 12.57 6.36
CA SER A 40 -7.55 13.42 5.17
C SER A 40 -7.70 12.62 3.88
N HIS A 41 -7.09 11.44 3.82
CA HIS A 41 -7.18 10.52 2.69
C HIS A 41 -8.53 9.79 2.62
N HIS A 42 -9.18 9.60 3.77
CA HIS A 42 -10.54 9.02 3.85
C HIS A 42 -11.66 10.05 3.64
N GLU A 43 -11.36 11.35 3.65
CA GLU A 43 -12.35 12.39 3.46
C GLU A 43 -12.60 12.62 1.94
N PRO A 44 -13.86 12.57 1.47
CA PRO A 44 -14.16 12.75 0.06
C PRO A 44 -13.83 14.18 -0.40
N GLY A 45 -13.39 14.32 -1.66
CA GLY A 45 -13.31 15.61 -2.36
C GLY A 45 -12.00 16.38 -2.25
N ARG A 46 -10.97 15.86 -1.55
CA ARG A 46 -9.64 16.47 -1.60
C ARG A 46 -8.92 16.16 -2.91
N LYS A 47 -8.23 17.18 -3.45
CA LYS A 47 -7.29 17.08 -4.56
C LYS A 47 -5.99 17.76 -4.15
N GLY A 48 -4.85 17.16 -4.50
CA GLY A 48 -3.51 17.69 -4.20
C GLY A 48 -2.78 16.94 -3.08
N PRO A 49 -1.73 17.56 -2.49
CA PRO A 49 -0.97 16.97 -1.40
C PRO A 49 -1.82 16.75 -0.15
N GLU A 50 -1.62 15.62 0.50
CA GLU A 50 -2.30 15.19 1.72
C GLU A 50 -1.30 14.95 2.84
N LEU A 51 -1.72 15.05 4.09
CA LEU A 51 -0.84 14.72 5.22
C LEU A 51 -0.41 13.24 5.16
N ASN A 52 -1.21 12.41 4.51
CA ASN A 52 -0.91 11.01 4.19
C ASN A 52 0.36 10.86 3.34
N ASP A 53 0.74 11.86 2.54
CA ASP A 53 1.94 11.81 1.70
C ASP A 53 3.23 11.76 2.53
N LEU A 54 3.18 12.12 3.82
CA LEU A 54 4.30 11.93 4.75
C LEU A 54 4.72 10.47 4.87
N PHE A 55 3.81 9.50 4.71
CA PHE A 55 4.19 8.09 4.71
C PHE A 55 5.11 7.76 3.53
N ALA A 56 4.86 8.32 2.34
CA ALA A 56 5.74 8.13 1.19
C ALA A 56 7.15 8.67 1.47
N ILE A 57 7.26 9.81 2.16
CA ILE A 57 8.55 10.39 2.57
C ILE A 57 9.27 9.45 3.57
N VAL A 58 8.56 8.93 4.56
CA VAL A 58 9.13 7.98 5.55
C VAL A 58 9.64 6.71 4.86
N PHE A 59 8.83 6.10 3.98
CA PHE A 59 9.23 4.90 3.26
C PHE A 59 10.36 5.17 2.26
N ALA A 60 10.42 6.35 1.63
CA ALA A 60 11.56 6.77 0.82
C ALA A 60 12.83 6.87 1.66
N GLY A 61 12.76 7.44 2.87
CA GLY A 61 13.88 7.47 3.81
C GLY A 61 14.39 6.07 4.18
N ILE A 62 13.48 5.12 4.44
CA ILE A 62 13.83 3.72 4.70
C ILE A 62 14.52 3.09 3.48
N ALA A 63 13.98 3.29 2.28
CA ALA A 63 14.58 2.76 1.05
C ALA A 63 15.98 3.34 0.79
N ILE A 64 16.17 4.64 1.01
CA ILE A 64 17.48 5.31 0.90
C ILE A 64 18.48 4.72 1.90
N ALA A 65 18.07 4.50 3.15
CA ALA A 65 18.92 3.87 4.17
C ALA A 65 19.31 2.44 3.77
N LEU A 66 18.39 1.66 3.20
CA LEU A 66 18.69 0.32 2.69
C LEU A 66 19.66 0.35 1.50
N PHE A 67 19.50 1.31 0.57
CA PHE A 67 20.45 1.50 -0.53
C PHE A 67 21.84 1.86 -0.01
N TRP A 68 21.92 2.78 0.94
CA TRP A 68 23.19 3.19 1.56
C TRP A 68 23.88 2.03 2.27
N ALA A 69 23.14 1.25 3.06
CA ALA A 69 23.65 0.04 3.69
C ALA A 69 24.10 -1.01 2.66
N GLY A 70 23.31 -1.20 1.59
CA GLY A 70 23.62 -2.14 0.51
C GLY A 70 24.79 -1.72 -0.40
N ALA A 71 25.21 -0.46 -0.32
CA ALA A 71 26.41 0.04 -0.98
C ALA A 71 27.70 -0.31 -0.21
N GLN A 72 27.60 -0.70 1.06
CA GLN A 72 28.77 -1.09 1.86
C GLN A 72 29.33 -2.45 1.40
N PRO A 73 30.65 -2.67 1.52
CA PRO A 73 31.27 -3.95 1.19
C PRO A 73 30.60 -5.12 1.94
N GLY A 74 30.27 -6.18 1.21
CA GLY A 74 29.65 -7.38 1.78
C GLY A 74 28.13 -7.32 1.99
N LEU A 75 27.48 -6.16 1.83
CA LEU A 75 26.04 -5.99 2.08
C LEU A 75 25.19 -5.85 0.81
N ARG A 76 25.72 -6.25 -0.35
CA ARG A 76 25.03 -6.14 -1.65
C ARG A 76 23.59 -6.70 -1.69
N PRO A 77 23.22 -7.76 -0.96
CA PRO A 77 21.82 -8.21 -0.90
C PRO A 77 20.84 -7.13 -0.43
N LEU A 78 21.23 -6.25 0.49
CA LEU A 78 20.39 -5.14 0.98
C LEU A 78 20.10 -4.11 -0.12
N TRP A 79 21.03 -3.92 -1.06
CA TRP A 79 20.78 -3.06 -2.22
C TRP A 79 19.61 -3.60 -3.04
N TRP A 80 19.60 -4.89 -3.32
CA TRP A 80 18.53 -5.51 -4.10
C TRP A 80 17.22 -5.60 -3.34
N LEU A 81 17.28 -5.79 -2.02
CA LEU A 81 16.11 -5.62 -1.14
C LEU A 81 15.52 -4.21 -1.27
N ALA A 82 16.36 -3.16 -1.24
CA ALA A 82 15.94 -1.78 -1.43
C ALA A 82 15.28 -1.57 -2.80
N VAL A 83 15.85 -2.14 -3.88
CA VAL A 83 15.23 -2.12 -5.22
C VAL A 83 13.83 -2.77 -5.19
N GLY A 84 13.66 -3.90 -4.49
CA GLY A 84 12.35 -4.55 -4.33
C GLY A 84 11.35 -3.68 -3.58
N VAL A 85 11.77 -3.07 -2.47
CA VAL A 85 10.95 -2.13 -1.69
C VAL A 85 10.53 -0.92 -2.53
N THR A 86 11.45 -0.32 -3.27
CA THR A 86 11.17 0.81 -4.16
C THR A 86 10.24 0.40 -5.30
N ALA A 87 10.43 -0.77 -5.91
CA ALA A 87 9.55 -1.29 -6.95
C ALA A 87 8.12 -1.47 -6.43
N TYR A 88 7.95 -2.02 -5.22
CA TYR A 88 6.63 -2.08 -4.59
C TYR A 88 6.05 -0.68 -4.38
N GLY A 89 6.83 0.28 -3.87
CA GLY A 89 6.38 1.65 -3.67
C GLY A 89 5.90 2.34 -4.96
N VAL A 90 6.60 2.11 -6.07
CA VAL A 90 6.18 2.61 -7.40
C VAL A 90 4.88 1.94 -7.85
N LEU A 91 4.77 0.61 -7.73
CA LEU A 91 3.54 -0.11 -8.06
C LEU A 91 2.36 0.37 -7.21
N TYR A 92 2.60 0.58 -5.91
CA TYR A 92 1.62 1.13 -4.99
C TYR A 92 1.16 2.51 -5.46
N ALA A 93 2.07 3.47 -5.68
CA ALA A 93 1.70 4.80 -6.13
C ALA A 93 0.95 4.80 -7.48
N MET A 94 1.37 3.96 -8.43
CA MET A 94 0.70 3.84 -9.73
C MET A 94 -0.72 3.31 -9.60
N VAL A 95 -0.94 2.29 -8.77
CA VAL A 95 -2.26 1.65 -8.64
C VAL A 95 -3.14 2.42 -7.64
N HIS A 96 -2.59 2.90 -6.52
CA HIS A 96 -3.31 3.63 -5.48
C HIS A 96 -3.62 5.05 -5.91
N ASP A 97 -2.58 5.89 -5.99
CA ASP A 97 -2.73 7.30 -6.29
C ASP A 97 -3.08 7.54 -7.77
N GLY A 98 -2.55 6.71 -8.67
CA GLY A 98 -2.82 6.81 -10.12
C GLY A 98 -4.14 6.19 -10.54
N LEU A 99 -4.29 4.86 -10.41
CA LEU A 99 -5.46 4.14 -10.94
C LEU A 99 -6.73 4.37 -10.11
N VAL A 100 -6.64 4.26 -8.78
CA VAL A 100 -7.80 4.34 -7.87
C VAL A 100 -8.17 5.80 -7.58
N HIS A 101 -7.25 6.58 -7.00
CA HIS A 101 -7.54 7.95 -6.55
C HIS A 101 -7.41 9.02 -7.64
N ARG A 102 -6.82 8.69 -8.79
CA ARG A 102 -6.68 9.62 -9.93
C ARG A 102 -6.01 10.95 -9.56
N ARG A 103 -5.02 10.91 -8.65
CA ARG A 103 -4.25 12.08 -8.19
C ARG A 103 -3.34 12.65 -9.28
N PHE A 104 -2.99 11.84 -10.28
CA PHE A 104 -2.26 12.24 -11.48
C PHE A 104 -2.81 11.53 -12.73
N PRO A 105 -2.50 12.01 -13.95
CA PRO A 105 -2.95 11.36 -15.18
C PRO A 105 -2.51 9.90 -15.26
N PHE A 106 -3.47 8.97 -15.25
CA PHE A 106 -3.22 7.54 -15.36
C PHE A 106 -3.99 6.95 -16.55
N PRO A 107 -3.30 6.36 -17.55
CA PRO A 107 -3.93 6.00 -18.83
C PRO A 107 -4.83 4.75 -18.75
N ILE A 108 -4.65 3.93 -17.72
CA ILE A 108 -5.37 2.66 -17.58
C ILE A 108 -6.73 2.91 -16.92
N LYS A 109 -7.76 2.23 -17.44
CA LYS A 109 -9.09 2.12 -16.81
C LYS A 109 -9.24 0.72 -16.23
N ALA A 110 -9.77 0.62 -15.02
CA ALA A 110 -10.06 -0.64 -14.36
C ALA A 110 -11.51 -1.05 -14.65
N ASP A 111 -11.75 -1.65 -15.82
CA ASP A 111 -13.08 -2.01 -16.31
C ASP A 111 -13.40 -3.51 -16.19
N ARG A 112 -12.38 -4.37 -16.03
CA ARG A 112 -12.52 -5.83 -15.88
C ARG A 112 -11.38 -6.48 -15.12
N GLY A 113 -11.60 -7.75 -14.75
CA GLY A 113 -10.57 -8.62 -14.17
C GLY A 113 -9.99 -8.13 -12.84
N TYR A 114 -8.70 -8.36 -12.63
CA TYR A 114 -8.04 -8.12 -11.36
C TYR A 114 -7.94 -6.64 -10.99
N LEU A 115 -7.71 -5.74 -11.96
CA LEU A 115 -7.66 -4.30 -11.70
C LEU A 115 -9.00 -3.76 -11.23
N LEU A 116 -10.12 -4.23 -11.80
CA LEU A 116 -11.45 -3.87 -11.30
C LEU A 116 -11.66 -4.37 -9.87
N ARG A 117 -11.18 -5.58 -9.55
CA ARG A 117 -11.25 -6.13 -8.19
C ARG A 117 -10.46 -5.31 -7.18
N LEU A 118 -9.24 -4.90 -7.53
CA LEU A 118 -8.41 -3.98 -6.74
C LEU A 118 -9.14 -2.68 -6.44
N VAL A 119 -9.65 -2.01 -7.49
CA VAL A 119 -10.38 -0.74 -7.34
C VAL A 119 -11.62 -0.90 -6.47
N ARG A 120 -12.40 -1.97 -6.65
CA ARG A 120 -13.59 -2.25 -5.83
C ARG A 120 -13.24 -2.49 -4.37
N ALA A 121 -12.23 -3.31 -4.08
CA ALA A 121 -11.79 -3.60 -2.73
C ALA A 121 -11.33 -2.31 -2.01
N HIS A 122 -10.55 -1.48 -2.70
CA HIS A 122 -10.07 -0.20 -2.17
C HIS A 122 -11.19 0.82 -1.97
N HIS A 123 -12.16 0.90 -2.89
CA HIS A 123 -13.33 1.75 -2.68
C HIS A 123 -14.14 1.31 -1.46
N LEU A 124 -14.33 0.00 -1.24
CA LEU A 124 -15.01 -0.52 -0.05
C LEU A 124 -14.25 -0.18 1.24
N HIS A 125 -12.92 -0.14 1.20
CA HIS A 125 -12.11 0.33 2.32
C HIS A 125 -12.44 1.80 2.68
N HIS A 126 -12.53 2.68 1.68
CA HIS A 126 -12.86 4.10 1.87
C HIS A 126 -14.32 4.42 2.22
N VAL A 127 -15.23 3.44 2.18
CA VAL A 127 -16.61 3.62 2.67
C VAL A 127 -16.62 3.96 4.16
N THR A 128 -15.61 3.48 4.92
CA THR A 128 -15.47 3.82 6.32
C THR A 128 -14.59 5.06 6.47
N HIS A 129 -15.19 6.18 6.91
CA HIS A 129 -14.50 7.47 7.12
C HIS A 129 -13.92 7.63 8.53
N THR A 130 -13.97 6.58 9.34
CA THR A 130 -13.46 6.54 10.71
C THR A 130 -12.23 5.66 10.79
N ARG A 131 -11.44 5.86 11.85
CA ARG A 131 -10.29 5.01 12.17
C ARG A 131 -10.70 3.53 12.30
N GLU A 132 -11.85 3.27 12.90
CA GLU A 132 -12.34 1.91 13.20
C GLU A 132 -13.41 1.45 12.21
N GLY A 133 -13.55 0.13 12.04
CA GLY A 133 -14.53 -0.48 11.12
C GLY A 133 -14.12 -0.47 9.65
N GLY A 134 -12.82 -0.29 9.36
CA GLY A 134 -12.27 -0.44 8.02
C GLY A 134 -12.18 -1.92 7.61
N VAL A 135 -12.23 -2.17 6.30
CA VAL A 135 -12.00 -3.49 5.67
C VAL A 135 -10.96 -3.34 4.57
N SER A 136 -10.34 -4.42 4.08
CA SER A 136 -9.36 -4.38 2.97
C SER A 136 -8.21 -3.39 3.18
N PHE A 137 -7.27 -3.72 4.06
CA PHE A 137 -6.09 -2.88 4.35
C PHE A 137 -4.89 -3.17 3.45
N GLY A 138 -4.90 -4.31 2.75
CA GLY A 138 -3.91 -4.64 1.74
C GLY A 138 -4.21 -3.89 0.45
N PHE A 139 -3.25 -3.91 -0.48
CA PHE A 139 -3.43 -3.17 -1.72
C PHE A 139 -3.20 -4.03 -2.95
N LEU A 140 -1.99 -4.54 -3.24
CA LEU A 140 -1.76 -5.30 -4.47
C LEU A 140 -2.33 -6.72 -4.39
N VAL A 141 -2.59 -7.24 -3.18
CA VAL A 141 -3.40 -8.45 -2.97
C VAL A 141 -4.83 -8.03 -2.68
N ALA A 142 -5.64 -7.94 -3.73
CA ALA A 142 -7.04 -7.58 -3.58
C ALA A 142 -7.78 -8.65 -2.77
N GLU A 143 -8.68 -8.25 -1.88
CA GLU A 143 -9.67 -9.13 -1.26
C GLU A 143 -10.93 -9.22 -2.12
N ASP A 144 -11.75 -10.24 -1.88
CA ASP A 144 -13.02 -10.41 -2.60
C ASP A 144 -14.03 -9.33 -2.19
N PRO A 145 -14.50 -8.47 -3.11
CA PRO A 145 -15.45 -7.40 -2.80
C PRO A 145 -16.75 -7.88 -2.15
N GLU A 146 -17.24 -9.07 -2.50
CA GLU A 146 -18.47 -9.60 -1.88
C GLU A 146 -18.25 -9.96 -0.41
N ARG A 147 -17.11 -10.59 -0.10
CA ARG A 147 -16.71 -10.86 1.29
C ARG A 147 -16.53 -9.57 2.09
N LEU A 148 -15.91 -8.55 1.50
CA LEU A 148 -15.74 -7.24 2.15
C LEU A 148 -17.07 -6.56 2.42
N MET A 149 -18.01 -6.60 1.46
CA MET A 149 -19.36 -6.05 1.65
C MET A 149 -20.10 -6.75 2.80
N ARG A 150 -20.04 -8.08 2.87
CA ARG A 150 -20.64 -8.85 3.98
C ARG A 150 -20.03 -8.48 5.33
N GLN A 151 -18.72 -8.26 5.40
CA GLN A 151 -18.06 -7.80 6.63
C GLN A 151 -18.56 -6.41 7.06
N LEU A 152 -18.66 -5.46 6.11
CA LEU A 152 -19.20 -4.13 6.40
C LEU A 152 -20.65 -4.17 6.88
N GLN A 153 -21.48 -5.04 6.30
CA GLN A 153 -22.87 -5.22 6.71
C GLN A 153 -22.97 -5.79 8.13
N ALA A 154 -22.19 -6.82 8.45
CA ALA A 154 -22.14 -7.40 9.80
C ALA A 154 -21.71 -6.35 10.85
N GLN A 155 -20.64 -5.59 10.57
CA GLN A 155 -20.18 -4.52 11.46
C GLN A 155 -21.21 -3.42 11.71
N ARG A 156 -22.13 -3.18 10.76
CA ARG A 156 -23.23 -2.21 10.93
C ARG A 156 -24.38 -2.78 11.74
N ALA A 157 -24.67 -4.07 11.60
CA ALA A 157 -25.70 -4.75 12.38
C ALA A 157 -25.31 -4.87 13.86
N ASP A 158 -24.01 -4.98 14.16
CA ASP A 158 -23.48 -5.08 15.52
C ASP A 158 -23.26 -3.72 16.21
N ARG A 159 -23.56 -2.58 15.55
CA ARG A 159 -23.49 -1.27 16.19
C ARG A 159 -24.77 -1.04 17.01
N PRO A 160 -24.65 -0.77 18.33
CA PRO A 160 -25.80 -0.52 19.20
C PRO A 160 -26.55 0.77 18.84
#